data_AF-A0A2V2N848-F1
#
_entry.id   AF-A0A2V2N848-F1
#
_cell.length_a   1.000
_cell.length_b   1.000
_cell.length_c   1.000
_cell.angle_alpha   90.00
_cell.angle_beta   90.00
_cell.angle_gamma   90.00
#
_symmetry.space_group_name_H-M   'P 1'
#
loop_
_entity.id
_entity.type
_entity.pdbx_description
1 polymer ?
#
loop_
_entity_poly.entity_id
_entity_poly.type
_entity_poly.pdbx_seq_one_letter_code
_entity_poly.pdbx_strand_id
1 'polypeptide(L)'
;MRTIRWKDHELCFESILQGMIASDSTIPFDFSSALKKCTKHDPLADQEILGVSSASIAFLEFLFHKAEGPYSSDFEQIAAIICIFFHKNPHLQNLIDLNSADALANMVLNKRGRLKFLISDQLELQIILKWWKKFGLAAVSPELVFDAIMSKPTIRDRLDAGDPLLMIRLSDVFPEHTDAVNPDKISRELLIEMAGAIRGPPSERRYHQLYQKYVKEDKNIWSVIEAEQKRILPMQMKRNKFLAYLVKKVHGSKCQICALTGEEREGPVEVHHIIPLSMNGKDLADNMLVTCLFHHKAIHSGRILVSCENELITIIDSDKKWTIPVNRPKKIE
;
A
#
# COMPACT_ATOMS: atom_id res chain seq x y z
N MET A 1 -7.39 -23.10 -18.26
CA MET A 1 -8.44 -22.42 -19.06
C MET A 1 -7.93 -21.07 -19.51
N ARG A 2 -8.09 -20.75 -20.81
CA ARG A 2 -7.86 -19.39 -21.32
C ARG A 2 -9.01 -18.50 -20.84
N THR A 3 -8.77 -17.20 -20.68
CA THR A 3 -9.81 -16.21 -20.35
C THR A 3 -9.60 -14.94 -21.12
N ILE A 4 -10.67 -14.15 -21.22
CA ILE A 4 -10.66 -12.80 -21.76
C ILE A 4 -9.59 -11.99 -21.02
N ARG A 5 -8.72 -11.30 -21.76
CA ARG A 5 -7.77 -10.36 -21.18
C ARG A 5 -8.43 -8.99 -21.18
N TRP A 6 -8.68 -8.43 -20.01
CA TRP A 6 -9.36 -7.14 -19.88
C TRP A 6 -8.70 -6.01 -20.67
N LYS A 7 -7.38 -6.07 -20.88
CA LYS A 7 -6.61 -5.09 -21.68
C LYS A 7 -7.10 -4.99 -23.12
N ASP A 8 -7.58 -6.08 -23.69
CA ASP A 8 -8.11 -6.10 -25.06
C ASP A 8 -9.47 -5.38 -25.15
N HIS A 9 -10.09 -5.07 -23.99
CA HIS A 9 -11.41 -4.43 -23.86
C HIS A 9 -11.36 -3.15 -23.01
N GLU A 10 -10.18 -2.60 -22.72
CA GLU A 10 -9.98 -1.55 -21.71
C GLU A 10 -10.84 -0.31 -21.95
N LEU A 11 -10.88 0.22 -23.18
CA LEU A 11 -11.68 1.40 -23.52
C LEU A 11 -13.18 1.18 -23.31
N CYS A 12 -13.65 -0.03 -23.61
CA CYS A 12 -15.05 -0.38 -23.46
C CYS A 12 -15.42 -0.62 -21.99
N PHE A 13 -14.54 -1.26 -21.21
CA PHE A 13 -14.69 -1.38 -19.76
C PHE A 13 -14.63 -0.03 -19.04
N GLU A 14 -13.82 0.91 -19.52
CA GLU A 14 -13.82 2.30 -19.02
C GLU A 14 -15.18 2.95 -19.24
N SER A 15 -15.77 2.81 -20.43
CA SER A 15 -17.12 3.34 -20.70
C SER A 15 -18.18 2.72 -19.78
N ILE A 16 -18.08 1.42 -19.47
CA ILE A 16 -18.96 0.74 -18.52
C ILE A 16 -18.78 1.33 -17.11
N LEU A 17 -17.54 1.46 -16.65
CA LEU A 17 -17.21 2.02 -15.34
C LEU A 17 -17.73 3.45 -15.19
N GLN A 18 -17.51 4.32 -16.19
CA GLN A 18 -18.02 5.69 -16.19
C GLN A 18 -19.56 5.71 -16.16
N GLY A 19 -20.22 4.80 -16.88
CA GLY A 19 -21.66 4.63 -16.81
C GLY A 19 -22.16 4.23 -15.41
N MET A 20 -21.44 3.35 -14.71
CA MET A 20 -21.74 2.96 -13.33
C MET A 20 -21.47 4.09 -12.32
N ILE A 21 -20.45 4.93 -12.55
CA ILE A 21 -20.15 6.09 -11.72
C ILE A 21 -21.20 7.19 -11.91
N ALA A 22 -21.64 7.42 -13.14
CA ALA A 22 -22.63 8.44 -13.48
C ALA A 22 -24.07 8.04 -13.15
N SER A 23 -24.35 6.74 -13.01
CA SER A 23 -25.69 6.26 -12.67
C SER A 23 -26.05 6.67 -11.24
N ASP A 24 -27.11 7.46 -11.11
CA ASP A 24 -27.77 7.67 -9.83
C ASP A 24 -28.46 6.38 -9.37
N SER A 25 -28.60 6.23 -8.05
CA SER A 25 -29.33 5.19 -7.35
C SER A 25 -30.75 4.92 -7.89
N THR A 26 -31.35 5.88 -8.59
CA THR A 26 -32.71 5.83 -9.12
C THR A 26 -32.87 5.02 -10.41
N ILE A 27 -31.83 4.91 -11.25
CA ILE A 27 -31.87 4.16 -12.52
C ILE A 27 -30.70 3.17 -12.54
N PRO A 28 -30.95 1.87 -12.29
CA PRO A 28 -29.89 0.87 -12.25
C PRO A 28 -29.19 0.76 -13.61
N PHE A 29 -27.87 0.94 -13.62
CA PHE A 29 -27.05 0.69 -14.80
C PHE A 29 -27.00 -0.82 -15.12
N ASP A 30 -27.47 -1.22 -16.30
CA ASP A 30 -27.43 -2.61 -16.77
C ASP A 30 -26.03 -2.98 -17.29
N PHE A 31 -25.10 -3.20 -16.36
CA PHE A 31 -23.74 -3.61 -16.70
C PHE A 31 -23.69 -5.00 -17.36
N SER A 32 -24.69 -5.87 -17.15
CA SER A 32 -24.69 -7.23 -17.73
C SER A 32 -24.87 -7.17 -19.24
N SER A 33 -25.84 -6.40 -19.71
CA SER A 33 -26.01 -6.13 -21.15
C SER A 33 -24.82 -5.36 -21.73
N ALA A 34 -24.28 -4.40 -20.98
CA ALA A 34 -23.11 -3.64 -21.40
C ALA A 34 -21.87 -4.53 -21.58
N LEU A 35 -21.59 -5.44 -20.64
CA LEU A 35 -20.50 -6.41 -20.73
C LEU A 35 -20.67 -7.36 -21.92
N LYS A 36 -21.87 -7.93 -22.10
CA LYS A 36 -22.15 -8.78 -23.28
C LYS A 36 -21.90 -8.05 -24.59
N LYS A 37 -22.37 -6.81 -24.71
CA LYS A 37 -22.11 -5.97 -25.89
C LYS A 37 -20.62 -5.67 -26.07
N CYS A 38 -19.91 -5.45 -24.97
CA CYS A 38 -18.49 -5.16 -24.95
C CYS A 38 -17.66 -6.34 -25.50
N THR A 39 -17.94 -7.55 -25.02
CA THR A 39 -17.15 -8.74 -25.34
C THR A 39 -17.74 -9.57 -26.48
N LYS A 40 -18.78 -9.12 -27.18
CA LYS A 40 -19.54 -9.91 -28.19
C LYS A 40 -18.70 -10.52 -29.33
N HIS A 41 -17.50 -10.01 -29.58
CA HIS A 41 -16.59 -10.49 -30.63
C HIS A 41 -15.40 -11.26 -30.07
N ASP A 42 -15.30 -11.43 -28.75
CA ASP A 42 -14.25 -12.22 -28.12
C ASP A 42 -14.65 -13.71 -28.18
N PRO A 43 -13.79 -14.61 -28.71
CA PRO A 43 -14.10 -16.04 -28.80
C PRO A 43 -14.26 -16.72 -27.42
N LEU A 44 -13.87 -16.05 -26.34
CA LEU A 44 -14.02 -16.53 -24.97
C LEU A 44 -15.22 -15.90 -24.24
N ALA A 45 -16.03 -15.07 -24.90
CA ALA A 45 -17.17 -14.36 -24.31
C ALA A 45 -18.18 -15.30 -23.63
N ASP A 46 -18.48 -16.43 -24.28
CA ASP A 46 -19.45 -17.42 -23.81
C ASP A 46 -18.83 -18.47 -22.88
N GLN A 47 -17.53 -18.37 -22.58
CA GLN A 47 -16.89 -19.32 -21.66
C GLN A 47 -17.22 -18.99 -20.21
N GLU A 48 -17.61 -20.01 -19.47
CA GLU A 48 -17.86 -19.91 -18.03
C GLU A 48 -16.81 -20.68 -17.22
N ILE A 49 -16.47 -20.15 -16.06
CA ILE A 49 -15.64 -20.80 -15.05
C ILE A 49 -16.52 -20.97 -13.81
N LEU A 50 -16.91 -22.21 -13.52
CA LEU A 50 -17.79 -22.54 -12.41
C LEU A 50 -19.10 -21.72 -12.42
N GLY A 51 -19.69 -21.54 -13.60
CA GLY A 51 -20.93 -20.76 -13.80
C GLY A 51 -20.75 -19.24 -13.79
N VAL A 52 -19.50 -18.75 -13.82
CA VAL A 52 -19.20 -17.32 -13.93
C VAL A 52 -18.67 -17.01 -15.32
N SER A 53 -19.31 -16.07 -16.02
CA SER A 53 -18.85 -15.66 -17.35
C SER A 53 -17.42 -15.11 -17.32
N SER A 54 -16.63 -15.45 -18.34
CA SER A 54 -15.26 -14.93 -18.48
C SER A 54 -15.21 -13.41 -18.64
N ALA A 55 -16.28 -12.80 -19.18
CA ALA A 55 -16.44 -11.34 -19.26
C ALA A 55 -16.57 -10.70 -17.86
N SER A 56 -17.38 -11.29 -16.97
CA SER A 56 -17.51 -10.82 -15.59
C SER A 56 -16.19 -10.91 -14.82
N ILE A 57 -15.44 -12.00 -15.01
CA ILE A 57 -14.11 -12.16 -14.39
C ILE A 57 -13.15 -11.10 -14.90
N ALA A 58 -13.06 -10.91 -16.23
CA ALA A 58 -12.19 -9.90 -16.82
C ALA A 58 -12.55 -8.48 -16.37
N PHE A 59 -13.84 -8.16 -16.25
CA PHE A 59 -14.27 -6.86 -15.74
C PHE A 59 -13.90 -6.68 -14.26
N LEU A 60 -14.04 -7.72 -13.43
CA LEU A 60 -13.56 -7.67 -12.04
C LEU A 60 -12.05 -7.39 -11.98
N GLU A 61 -11.25 -8.06 -12.80
CA GLU A 61 -9.80 -7.83 -12.89
C GLU A 61 -9.49 -6.36 -13.26
N PHE A 62 -10.25 -5.80 -14.19
CA PHE A 62 -10.16 -4.39 -14.59
C PHE A 62 -10.53 -3.45 -13.44
N LEU A 63 -11.61 -3.72 -12.69
CA LEU A 63 -11.99 -2.91 -11.54
C LEU A 63 -10.90 -2.90 -10.47
N PHE A 64 -10.31 -4.05 -10.14
CA PHE A 64 -9.18 -4.11 -9.20
C PHE A 64 -7.93 -3.41 -9.74
N HIS A 65 -7.70 -3.46 -11.05
CA HIS A 65 -6.63 -2.70 -11.67
C HIS A 65 -6.86 -1.18 -11.51
N LYS A 66 -8.07 -0.69 -11.77
CA LYS A 66 -8.45 0.72 -11.64
C LYS A 66 -8.47 1.21 -10.19
N ALA A 67 -8.79 0.33 -9.25
CA ALA A 67 -8.75 0.66 -7.83
C ALA A 67 -7.32 1.02 -7.37
N GLU A 68 -6.30 0.46 -8.01
CA GLU A 68 -4.85 0.60 -7.73
C GLU A 68 -4.42 0.24 -6.28
N GLY A 69 -5.33 0.10 -5.32
CA GLY A 69 -5.08 -0.25 -3.92
C GLY A 69 -5.43 0.89 -2.96
N PRO A 70 -5.47 0.63 -1.63
CA PRO A 70 -6.04 1.53 -0.62
C PRO A 70 -5.46 2.94 -0.51
N TYR A 71 -4.24 3.16 -0.99
CA TYR A 71 -3.62 4.49 -1.04
C TYR A 71 -4.00 5.32 -2.27
N SER A 72 -4.64 4.73 -3.28
CA SER A 72 -5.13 5.48 -4.43
C SER A 72 -6.27 6.41 -4.03
N SER A 73 -6.33 7.61 -4.62
CA SER A 73 -7.46 8.53 -4.46
C SER A 73 -8.77 7.94 -4.96
N ASP A 74 -8.69 7.03 -5.93
CA ASP A 74 -9.85 6.49 -6.64
C ASP A 74 -10.37 5.22 -5.94
N PHE A 75 -9.63 4.69 -4.97
CA PHE A 75 -9.87 3.38 -4.37
C PHE A 75 -11.27 3.25 -3.79
N GLU A 76 -11.74 4.21 -2.98
CA GLU A 76 -13.04 4.09 -2.32
C GLU A 76 -14.21 4.11 -3.31
N GLN A 77 -14.13 4.96 -4.35
CA GLN A 77 -15.14 5.03 -5.40
C GLN A 77 -15.18 3.71 -6.18
N ILE A 78 -14.03 3.21 -6.62
CA ILE A 78 -13.95 1.94 -7.36
C ILE A 78 -14.34 0.75 -6.47
N ALA A 79 -13.99 0.75 -5.19
CA ALA A 79 -14.41 -0.27 -4.24
C ALA A 79 -15.94 -0.29 -4.04
N ALA A 80 -16.60 0.87 -4.03
CA ALA A 80 -18.06 0.94 -4.03
C ALA A 80 -18.66 0.30 -5.30
N ILE A 81 -18.05 0.51 -6.47
CA ILE A 81 -18.46 -0.14 -7.72
C ILE A 81 -18.24 -1.67 -7.66
N ILE A 82 -17.11 -2.12 -7.13
CA ILE A 82 -16.83 -3.56 -6.91
C ILE A 82 -17.89 -4.17 -5.99
N CYS A 83 -18.30 -3.46 -4.93
CA CYS A 83 -19.36 -3.88 -4.04
C CYS A 83 -20.67 -4.10 -4.80
N ILE A 84 -21.13 -3.13 -5.58
CA ILE A 84 -22.34 -3.24 -6.42
C ILE A 84 -22.21 -4.44 -7.38
N PHE A 85 -21.04 -4.59 -8.00
CA PHE A 85 -20.78 -5.66 -8.95
C PHE A 85 -20.90 -7.06 -8.31
N PHE A 86 -20.33 -7.27 -7.13
CA PHE A 86 -20.47 -8.53 -6.40
C PHE A 86 -21.93 -8.82 -5.99
N HIS A 87 -22.64 -7.84 -5.44
CA HIS A 87 -24.05 -8.01 -5.04
C HIS A 87 -24.97 -8.41 -6.19
N LYS A 88 -24.63 -8.00 -7.42
CA LYS A 88 -25.38 -8.35 -8.64
C LYS A 88 -24.90 -9.66 -9.29
N ASN A 89 -23.81 -10.27 -8.80
CA ASN A 89 -23.22 -11.49 -9.35
C ASN A 89 -22.87 -12.50 -8.24
N PRO A 90 -23.86 -13.21 -7.64
CA PRO A 90 -23.62 -14.15 -6.55
C PRO A 90 -22.71 -15.33 -6.94
N HIS A 91 -22.76 -15.80 -8.19
CA HIS A 91 -21.84 -16.83 -8.67
C HIS A 91 -20.38 -16.36 -8.63
N LEU A 92 -20.14 -15.07 -8.91
CA LEU A 92 -18.80 -14.49 -8.82
C LEU A 92 -18.34 -14.35 -7.37
N GLN A 93 -19.23 -14.00 -6.44
CA GLN A 93 -18.92 -14.03 -5.00
C GLN A 93 -18.49 -15.44 -4.57
N ASN A 94 -19.31 -16.45 -4.88
CA ASN A 94 -19.00 -17.85 -4.56
C ASN A 94 -17.64 -18.29 -5.15
N LEU A 95 -17.34 -17.90 -6.39
CA LEU A 95 -16.06 -18.22 -7.03
C LEU A 95 -14.86 -17.63 -6.25
N ILE A 96 -14.99 -16.40 -5.76
CA ILE A 96 -13.94 -15.74 -4.96
C ILE A 96 -13.85 -16.35 -3.55
N ASP A 97 -14.99 -16.69 -2.95
CA ASP A 97 -15.06 -17.27 -1.61
C ASP A 97 -14.38 -18.63 -1.52
N LEU A 98 -14.38 -19.43 -2.60
CA LEU A 98 -13.67 -20.71 -2.66
C LEU A 98 -12.17 -20.60 -2.34
N ASN A 99 -11.54 -19.45 -2.61
CA ASN A 99 -10.09 -19.26 -2.45
C ASN A 99 -9.73 -17.85 -1.94
N SER A 100 -10.54 -17.27 -1.06
CA SER A 100 -10.37 -15.86 -0.65
C SER A 100 -9.01 -15.56 -0.01
N ALA A 101 -8.57 -16.40 0.93
CA ALA A 101 -7.25 -16.23 1.57
C ALA A 101 -6.11 -16.36 0.56
N ASP A 102 -6.21 -17.31 -0.38
CA ASP A 102 -5.23 -17.49 -1.45
C ASP A 102 -5.20 -16.32 -2.45
N ALA A 103 -6.36 -15.73 -2.76
CA ALA A 103 -6.45 -14.56 -3.60
C ALA A 103 -5.71 -13.37 -2.98
N LEU A 104 -5.97 -13.10 -1.69
CA LEU A 104 -5.29 -12.06 -0.92
C LEU A 104 -3.79 -12.35 -0.75
N ALA A 105 -3.42 -13.62 -0.50
CA ALA A 105 -2.02 -14.06 -0.43
C ALA A 105 -1.26 -13.74 -1.72
N ASN A 106 -1.89 -13.96 -2.89
CA ASN A 106 -1.28 -13.63 -4.17
C ASN A 106 -1.12 -12.12 -4.39
N MET A 107 -2.04 -11.29 -3.87
CA MET A 107 -1.93 -9.83 -3.89
C MET A 107 -0.76 -9.34 -3.03
N VAL A 108 -0.55 -9.92 -1.84
CA VAL A 108 0.61 -9.62 -0.98
C VAL A 108 1.92 -10.00 -1.68
N LEU A 109 1.98 -11.21 -2.26
CA LEU A 109 3.20 -11.71 -2.88
C LEU A 109 3.53 -11.01 -4.22
N ASN A 110 2.65 -10.14 -4.72
CA ASN A 110 2.70 -9.62 -6.09
C ASN A 110 2.83 -10.74 -7.14
N LYS A 111 2.27 -11.92 -6.85
CA LYS A 111 2.31 -13.04 -7.79
C LYS A 111 1.42 -12.70 -8.98
N ARG A 112 1.74 -13.28 -10.14
CA ARG A 112 0.91 -13.16 -11.34
C ARG A 112 -0.43 -13.86 -11.09
N GLY A 113 -1.34 -13.14 -10.45
CA GLY A 113 -2.75 -13.45 -10.31
C GLY A 113 -3.57 -12.58 -11.24
N ARG A 114 -4.87 -12.85 -11.24
CA ARG A 114 -5.87 -12.19 -12.06
C ARG A 114 -6.34 -10.87 -11.46
N LEU A 115 -6.62 -10.86 -10.15
CA LEU A 115 -6.90 -9.64 -9.40
C LEU A 115 -5.58 -8.92 -9.11
N LYS A 116 -5.32 -7.83 -9.84
CA LYS A 116 -4.03 -7.13 -9.82
C LYS A 116 -4.12 -5.81 -9.06
N PHE A 117 -3.87 -5.88 -7.76
CA PHE A 117 -3.29 -4.76 -7.02
C PHE A 117 -2.39 -5.33 -5.93
N LEU A 118 -1.34 -4.59 -5.58
CA LEU A 118 -0.34 -5.01 -4.60
C LEU A 118 -0.77 -4.59 -3.20
N ILE A 119 -0.78 -5.53 -2.25
CA ILE A 119 -0.84 -5.23 -0.82
C ILE A 119 0.60 -5.11 -0.32
N SER A 120 0.98 -3.91 0.08
CA SER A 120 2.38 -3.53 0.29
C SER A 120 2.78 -3.49 1.75
N ASP A 121 1.82 -3.31 2.64
CA ASP A 121 2.01 -3.23 4.09
C ASP A 121 0.74 -3.68 4.83
N GLN A 122 0.84 -3.69 6.16
CA GLN A 122 -0.26 -4.05 7.05
C GLN A 122 -1.48 -3.13 6.91
N LEU A 123 -1.31 -1.84 6.58
CA LEU A 123 -2.44 -0.90 6.47
C LEU A 123 -3.30 -1.24 5.26
N GLU A 124 -2.65 -1.46 4.12
CA GLU A 124 -3.36 -1.87 2.91
C GLU A 124 -4.11 -3.18 3.17
N LEU A 125 -3.48 -4.17 3.82
CA LEU A 125 -4.15 -5.43 4.14
C LEU A 125 -5.41 -5.21 4.98
N GLN A 126 -5.31 -4.44 6.07
CA GLN A 126 -6.45 -4.16 6.96
C GLN A 126 -7.60 -3.42 6.25
N ILE A 127 -7.27 -2.43 5.42
CA ILE A 127 -8.28 -1.71 4.63
C ILE A 127 -8.96 -2.67 3.64
N ILE A 128 -8.18 -3.53 2.97
CA ILE A 128 -8.72 -4.53 2.05
C ILE A 128 -9.61 -5.52 2.78
N LEU A 129 -9.23 -6.06 3.94
CA LEU A 129 -10.07 -6.99 4.70
C LEU A 129 -11.40 -6.35 5.14
N LYS A 130 -11.39 -5.08 5.53
CA LYS A 130 -12.62 -4.32 5.83
C LYS A 130 -13.51 -4.21 4.61
N TRP A 131 -12.94 -3.90 3.44
CA TRP A 131 -13.69 -3.83 2.18
C TRP A 131 -14.12 -5.20 1.68
N TRP A 132 -13.34 -6.25 1.90
CA TRP A 132 -13.65 -7.63 1.55
C TRP A 132 -14.99 -8.05 2.17
N LYS A 133 -15.17 -7.75 3.45
CA LYS A 133 -16.45 -7.94 4.14
C LYS A 133 -17.57 -7.09 3.53
N LYS A 134 -17.29 -5.82 3.19
CA LYS A 134 -18.27 -4.93 2.54
C LYS A 134 -18.69 -5.41 1.15
N PHE A 135 -17.81 -6.09 0.42
CA PHE A 135 -18.13 -6.70 -0.87
C PHE A 135 -19.11 -7.87 -0.76
N GLY A 136 -19.44 -8.31 0.46
CA GLY A 136 -20.28 -9.48 0.71
C GLY A 136 -19.52 -10.80 0.56
N LEU A 137 -18.19 -10.76 0.59
CA LEU A 137 -17.34 -11.95 0.51
C LEU A 137 -17.12 -12.57 1.89
N ALA A 138 -16.76 -13.85 1.90
CA ALA A 138 -16.40 -14.59 3.11
C ALA A 138 -15.32 -13.86 3.91
N ALA A 139 -15.51 -13.76 5.23
CA ALA A 139 -14.57 -13.06 6.10
C ALA A 139 -13.21 -13.78 6.10
N VAL A 140 -12.13 -13.02 5.95
CA VAL A 140 -10.75 -13.52 6.01
C VAL A 140 -10.01 -12.72 7.09
N SER A 141 -9.22 -13.39 7.92
CA SER A 141 -8.33 -12.74 8.89
C SER A 141 -6.91 -12.60 8.33
N PRO A 142 -6.08 -11.68 8.87
CA PRO A 142 -4.67 -11.59 8.50
C PRO A 142 -3.92 -12.93 8.63
N GLU A 143 -4.21 -13.69 9.69
CA GLU A 143 -3.62 -15.00 9.96
C GLU A 143 -3.94 -16.00 8.85
N LEU A 144 -5.20 -16.06 8.39
CA LEU A 144 -5.57 -16.93 7.27
C LEU A 144 -4.85 -16.55 5.96
N VAL A 145 -4.62 -15.26 5.72
CA VAL A 145 -3.83 -14.80 4.56
C VAL A 145 -2.37 -15.23 4.72
N PHE A 146 -1.80 -15.07 5.91
CA PHE A 146 -0.43 -15.49 6.22
C PHE A 146 -0.26 -17.01 6.05
N ASP A 147 -1.16 -17.81 6.61
CA ASP A 147 -1.16 -19.26 6.47
C ASP A 147 -1.27 -19.70 5.01
N ALA A 148 -2.12 -19.05 4.22
CA ALA A 148 -2.22 -19.28 2.78
C ALA A 148 -0.92 -18.93 2.02
N ILE A 149 -0.14 -17.95 2.50
CA ILE A 149 1.19 -17.65 1.95
C ILE A 149 2.18 -18.76 2.33
N MET A 150 2.21 -19.14 3.61
CA MET A 150 3.17 -20.12 4.16
C MET A 150 2.91 -21.55 3.69
N SER A 151 1.68 -21.88 3.28
CA SER A 151 1.34 -23.18 2.70
C SER A 151 1.97 -23.40 1.32
N LYS A 152 2.39 -22.34 0.62
CA LYS A 152 2.99 -22.42 -0.73
C LYS A 152 4.44 -22.91 -0.63
N PRO A 153 4.81 -24.09 -1.16
CA PRO A 153 6.18 -24.64 -1.05
C PRO A 153 7.25 -23.65 -1.51
N THR A 154 7.05 -23.04 -2.68
CA THR A 154 7.96 -22.01 -3.25
C THR A 154 8.24 -20.81 -2.36
N ILE A 155 7.38 -20.53 -1.37
CA ILE A 155 7.59 -19.43 -0.40
C ILE A 155 8.47 -19.92 0.74
N ARG A 156 8.21 -21.12 1.28
CA ARG A 156 9.06 -21.75 2.31
C ARG A 156 10.47 -21.94 1.79
N ASP A 157 10.64 -22.52 0.60
CA ASP A 157 11.96 -22.75 -0.01
C ASP A 157 12.77 -21.44 -0.13
N ARG A 158 12.10 -20.31 -0.41
CA ARG A 158 12.74 -18.99 -0.51
C ARG A 158 13.10 -18.40 0.85
N LEU A 159 12.26 -18.60 1.86
CA LEU A 159 12.55 -18.17 3.23
C LEU A 159 13.70 -18.99 3.82
N ASP A 160 13.72 -20.31 3.61
CA ASP A 160 14.81 -21.20 4.01
C ASP A 160 16.13 -20.85 3.30
N ALA A 161 16.05 -20.36 2.05
CA ALA A 161 17.19 -19.84 1.32
C ALA A 161 17.60 -18.40 1.72
N GLY A 162 16.93 -17.79 2.70
CA GLY A 162 17.26 -16.46 3.19
C GLY A 162 16.89 -15.31 2.25
N ASP A 163 15.85 -15.43 1.42
CA ASP A 163 15.44 -14.39 0.47
C ASP A 163 15.06 -13.07 1.18
N PRO A 164 15.92 -12.04 1.12
CA PRO A 164 15.74 -10.85 1.94
C PRO A 164 14.55 -10.00 1.51
N LEU A 165 14.21 -9.98 0.21
CA LEU A 165 13.08 -9.20 -0.31
C LEU A 165 11.75 -9.81 0.12
N LEU A 166 11.67 -11.14 0.15
CA LEU A 166 10.49 -11.84 0.65
C LEU A 166 10.33 -11.62 2.14
N MET A 167 11.41 -11.72 2.92
CA MET A 167 11.39 -11.46 4.36
C MET A 167 10.91 -10.04 4.67
N ILE A 168 11.53 -9.01 4.06
CA ILE A 168 11.11 -7.60 4.23
C ILE A 168 9.63 -7.42 3.91
N ARG A 169 9.15 -8.00 2.81
CA ARG A 169 7.75 -7.88 2.39
C ARG A 169 6.80 -8.50 3.39
N LEU A 170 7.06 -9.73 3.82
CA LEU A 170 6.17 -10.41 4.75
C LEU A 170 6.20 -9.73 6.12
N SER A 171 7.36 -9.27 6.61
CA SER A 171 7.43 -8.47 7.84
C SER A 171 6.75 -7.10 7.70
N ASP A 172 6.71 -6.51 6.50
CA ASP A 172 6.00 -5.25 6.26
C ASP A 172 4.47 -5.39 6.32
N VAL A 173 3.95 -6.56 5.93
CA VAL A 173 2.51 -6.86 5.86
C VAL A 173 2.01 -7.56 7.13
N PHE A 174 2.83 -8.42 7.73
CA PHE A 174 2.52 -9.27 8.90
C PHE A 174 3.57 -9.08 10.01
N PRO A 175 3.67 -7.89 10.61
CA PRO A 175 4.69 -7.62 11.64
C PRO A 175 4.59 -8.55 12.85
N GLU A 176 3.39 -9.03 13.19
CA GLU A 176 3.14 -10.03 14.24
C GLU A 176 3.76 -11.41 13.96
N HIS A 177 4.10 -11.70 12.71
CA HIS A 177 4.73 -12.95 12.27
C HIS A 177 6.21 -12.77 11.89
N THR A 178 6.85 -11.67 12.30
CA THR A 178 8.25 -11.38 11.96
C THR A 178 9.19 -12.51 12.40
N ASP A 179 9.01 -13.08 13.58
CA ASP A 179 9.87 -14.17 14.09
C ASP A 179 9.74 -15.46 13.25
N ALA A 180 8.57 -15.70 12.65
CA ALA A 180 8.37 -16.86 11.77
C ALA A 180 9.00 -16.66 10.38
N VAL A 181 9.08 -15.40 9.92
CA VAL A 181 9.61 -15.03 8.61
C VAL A 181 11.13 -14.78 8.66
N ASN A 182 11.64 -14.27 9.77
CA ASN A 182 13.03 -13.86 9.98
C ASN A 182 13.52 -14.39 11.35
N PRO A 183 13.69 -15.72 11.49
CA PRO A 183 14.01 -16.35 12.78
C PRO A 183 15.36 -15.89 13.35
N ASP A 184 16.32 -15.55 12.49
CA ASP A 184 17.65 -15.08 12.87
C ASP A 184 17.67 -13.61 13.29
N LYS A 185 16.51 -12.92 13.24
CA LYS A 185 16.35 -11.51 13.60
C LYS A 185 17.34 -10.60 12.87
N ILE A 186 17.60 -10.91 11.60
CA ILE A 186 18.43 -10.09 10.71
C ILE A 186 17.82 -8.70 10.67
N SER A 187 18.62 -7.66 10.90
CA SER A 187 18.09 -6.29 10.91
C SER A 187 17.54 -5.93 9.53
N ARG A 188 16.55 -5.03 9.50
CA ARG A 188 15.94 -4.60 8.24
C ARG A 188 16.98 -4.00 7.29
N GLU A 189 17.94 -3.26 7.84
CA GLU A 189 18.99 -2.59 7.08
C GLU A 189 19.89 -3.62 6.40
N LEU A 190 20.28 -4.67 7.13
CA LEU A 190 21.08 -5.76 6.59
C LEU A 190 20.29 -6.56 5.54
N LEU A 191 18.99 -6.80 5.75
CA LEU A 191 18.14 -7.41 4.71
C LEU A 191 18.08 -6.52 3.45
N ILE A 192 18.00 -5.20 3.59
CA ILE A 192 18.01 -4.27 2.45
C ILE A 192 19.35 -4.35 1.72
N GLU A 193 20.46 -4.42 2.45
CA GLU A 193 21.80 -4.58 1.88
C GLU A 193 21.94 -5.92 1.13
N MET A 194 21.51 -7.03 1.76
CA MET A 194 21.50 -8.36 1.16
C MET A 194 20.65 -8.45 -0.11
N ALA A 195 19.56 -7.70 -0.18
CA ALA A 195 18.70 -7.62 -1.36
C ALA A 195 19.39 -6.94 -2.56
N GLY A 196 20.51 -6.25 -2.33
CA GLY A 196 21.30 -5.53 -3.32
C GLY A 196 20.76 -4.14 -3.64
N ALA A 197 21.61 -3.32 -4.29
CA ALA A 197 21.36 -1.90 -4.59
C ALA A 197 20.16 -1.60 -5.51
N ILE A 198 19.47 -2.62 -6.04
CA ILE A 198 18.42 -2.43 -7.04
C ILE A 198 17.06 -2.36 -6.35
N ARG A 199 16.68 -1.11 -6.03
CA ARG A 199 15.33 -0.61 -5.74
C ARG A 199 14.86 -1.06 -4.36
N GLY A 200 14.69 -0.09 -3.45
CA GLY A 200 14.28 -0.29 -2.05
C GLY A 200 13.04 -1.18 -1.83
N PRO A 201 12.63 -1.36 -0.57
CA PRO A 201 11.60 -2.32 -0.18
C PRO A 201 10.38 -2.34 -1.11
N PRO A 202 9.74 -3.50 -1.34
CA PRO A 202 8.58 -3.58 -2.22
C PRO A 202 7.47 -2.56 -1.90
N SER A 203 7.29 -2.24 -0.61
CA SER A 203 6.45 -1.17 -0.10
C SER A 203 6.85 0.22 -0.60
N GLU A 204 8.13 0.58 -0.48
CA GLU A 204 8.63 1.87 -0.98
C GLU A 204 8.50 2.02 -2.49
N ARG A 205 8.64 0.93 -3.26
CA ARG A 205 8.36 0.97 -4.70
C ARG A 205 6.90 1.32 -5.01
N ARG A 206 5.96 0.78 -4.23
CA ARG A 206 4.54 1.14 -4.34
C ARG A 206 4.33 2.61 -4.02
N TYR A 207 4.89 3.09 -2.90
CA TYR A 207 4.78 4.51 -2.51
C TYR A 207 5.39 5.44 -3.56
N HIS A 208 6.49 5.03 -4.18
CA HIS A 208 7.11 5.80 -5.25
C HIS A 208 6.20 5.93 -6.48
N GLN A 209 5.54 4.85 -6.90
CA GLN A 209 4.60 4.91 -8.01
C GLN A 209 3.43 5.84 -7.73
N LEU A 210 2.88 5.79 -6.51
CA LEU A 210 1.81 6.69 -6.06
C LEU A 210 2.27 8.16 -6.08
N TYR A 211 3.47 8.42 -5.54
CA TYR A 211 4.07 9.75 -5.57
C TYR A 211 4.28 10.27 -7.00
N GLN A 212 4.81 9.44 -7.92
CA GLN A 212 4.98 9.83 -9.32
C GLN A 212 3.65 10.13 -10.01
N LYS A 213 2.57 9.40 -9.67
CA LYS A 213 1.22 9.71 -10.15
C LYS A 213 0.79 11.10 -9.69
N TYR A 214 0.96 11.42 -8.41
CA TYR A 214 0.63 12.74 -7.88
C TYR A 214 1.45 13.87 -8.52
N VAL A 215 2.75 13.66 -8.74
CA VAL A 215 3.60 14.62 -9.47
C VAL A 215 3.10 14.83 -10.91
N LYS A 216 2.73 13.75 -11.60
CA LYS A 216 2.18 13.83 -12.97
C LYS A 216 0.83 14.56 -13.02
N GLU A 217 0.05 14.49 -11.96
CA GLU A 217 -1.22 15.20 -11.79
C GLU A 217 -1.04 16.64 -11.24
N ASP A 218 0.19 17.12 -11.13
CA ASP A 218 0.54 18.43 -10.54
C ASP A 218 -0.03 18.66 -9.14
N LYS A 219 -0.21 17.57 -8.37
CA LYS A 219 -0.69 17.64 -6.99
C LYS A 219 0.45 18.11 -6.09
N ASN A 220 0.18 19.18 -5.33
CA ASN A 220 1.07 19.65 -4.29
C ASN A 220 1.31 18.55 -3.23
N ILE A 221 2.57 18.21 -2.95
CA ILE A 221 2.90 17.15 -1.97
C ILE A 221 2.31 17.40 -0.57
N TRP A 222 2.14 18.66 -0.17
CA TRP A 222 1.54 19.00 1.13
C TRP A 222 0.05 18.72 1.18
N SER A 223 -0.68 18.85 0.08
CA SER A 223 -2.10 18.47 0.05
C SER A 223 -2.27 16.95 0.18
N VAL A 224 -1.35 16.18 -0.40
CA VAL A 224 -1.29 14.72 -0.23
C VAL A 224 -0.96 14.35 1.21
N ILE A 225 0.04 15.00 1.82
CA ILE A 225 0.38 14.81 3.25
C ILE A 225 -0.82 15.13 4.14
N GLU A 226 -1.53 16.24 3.89
CA GLU A 226 -2.70 16.61 4.67
C GLU A 226 -3.83 15.58 4.56
N ALA A 227 -4.10 15.08 3.36
CA ALA A 227 -5.07 14.01 3.15
C ALA A 227 -4.66 12.72 3.90
N GLU A 228 -3.38 12.37 3.85
CA GLU A 228 -2.86 11.16 4.47
C GLU A 228 -2.82 11.24 6.02
N GLN A 229 -2.59 12.42 6.58
CA GLN A 229 -2.70 12.67 8.04
C GLN A 229 -4.14 12.54 8.56
N LYS A 230 -5.14 12.79 7.71
CA LYS A 230 -6.56 12.62 8.06
C LYS A 230 -7.00 11.15 7.96
N ARG A 231 -6.15 10.26 7.44
CA ARG A 231 -6.47 8.83 7.32
C ARG A 231 -6.59 8.20 8.70
N ILE A 232 -7.71 7.54 8.95
CA ILE A 232 -7.93 6.78 10.16
C ILE A 232 -7.19 5.44 10.03
N LEU A 233 -6.16 5.24 10.86
CA LEU A 233 -5.43 3.99 10.94
C LEU A 233 -6.25 2.94 11.74
N PRO A 234 -6.16 1.64 11.38
CA PRO A 234 -6.65 0.55 12.21
C PRO A 234 -6.02 0.60 13.62
N MET A 235 -6.77 0.15 14.63
CA MET A 235 -6.36 0.24 16.04
C MET A 235 -5.00 -0.44 16.34
N GLN A 236 -4.65 -1.48 15.59
CA GLN A 236 -3.38 -2.21 15.73
C GLN A 236 -2.18 -1.47 15.11
N MET A 237 -2.43 -0.46 14.28
CA MET A 237 -1.41 0.28 13.56
C MET A 237 -1.10 1.62 14.18
N LYS A 238 0.17 1.82 14.53
CA LYS A 238 0.66 3.08 15.10
C LYS A 238 1.37 3.98 14.11
N ARG A 239 1.75 3.46 12.93
CA ARG A 239 2.62 4.15 11.96
C ARG A 239 2.08 4.08 10.54
N ASN A 240 2.03 5.23 9.89
CA ASN A 240 1.69 5.41 8.49
C ASN A 240 2.97 5.48 7.66
N LYS A 241 3.35 4.35 7.07
CA LYS A 241 4.56 4.23 6.26
C LYS A 241 4.52 5.11 5.00
N PHE A 242 3.34 5.33 4.42
CA PHE A 242 3.21 6.20 3.25
C PHE A 242 3.40 7.68 3.62
N LEU A 243 2.85 8.13 4.75
CA LEU A 243 3.10 9.48 5.28
C LEU A 243 4.59 9.72 5.53
N ALA A 244 5.27 8.78 6.20
CA ALA A 244 6.72 8.85 6.39
C ALA A 244 7.47 8.94 5.04
N TYR A 245 7.06 8.15 4.04
CA TYR A 245 7.63 8.23 2.70
C TYR A 245 7.44 9.62 2.06
N LEU A 246 6.26 10.23 2.17
CA LEU A 246 5.98 11.58 1.66
C LEU A 246 6.85 12.63 2.35
N VAL A 247 7.01 12.56 3.67
CA VAL A 247 7.89 13.46 4.43
C VAL A 247 9.35 13.32 3.97
N LYS A 248 9.84 12.10 3.70
CA LYS A 248 11.17 11.92 3.07
C LYS A 248 11.29 12.63 1.73
N LYS A 249 10.23 12.63 0.91
CA LYS A 249 10.23 13.29 -0.41
C LYS A 249 10.17 14.80 -0.34
N VAL A 250 9.47 15.39 0.62
CA VAL A 250 9.53 16.84 0.90
C VAL A 250 10.97 17.31 1.08
N HIS A 251 11.79 16.52 1.77
CA HIS A 251 13.19 16.86 2.06
C HIS A 251 14.20 16.33 1.04
N GLY A 252 13.75 15.88 -0.14
CA GLY A 252 14.64 15.36 -1.17
C GLY A 252 15.45 14.14 -0.72
N SER A 253 14.92 13.36 0.23
CA SER A 253 15.63 12.24 0.87
C SER A 253 16.95 12.65 1.55
N LYS A 254 17.02 13.88 2.07
CA LYS A 254 18.15 14.40 2.85
C LYS A 254 17.82 14.44 4.34
N CYS A 255 18.84 14.25 5.16
CA CYS A 255 18.76 14.43 6.60
C CYS A 255 18.51 15.90 6.94
N GLN A 256 17.51 16.21 7.77
CA GLN A 256 17.21 17.57 8.23
C GLN A 256 18.26 18.13 9.21
N ILE A 257 19.18 17.30 9.70
CA ILE A 257 20.26 17.70 10.60
C ILE A 257 21.52 18.12 9.84
N CYS A 258 22.01 17.27 8.93
CA CYS A 258 23.26 17.52 8.21
C CYS A 258 23.11 17.81 6.71
N ALA A 259 21.89 17.83 6.20
CA ALA A 259 21.56 18.03 4.78
C ALA A 259 22.13 16.98 3.81
N LEU A 260 22.76 15.91 4.31
CA LEU A 260 23.30 14.83 3.50
C LEU A 260 22.22 13.80 3.18
N THR A 261 22.31 13.25 1.97
CA THR A 261 21.53 12.10 1.51
C THR A 261 21.99 10.81 2.21
N GLY A 262 21.20 9.75 2.03
CA GLY A 262 21.58 8.44 2.55
C GLY A 262 22.84 7.86 1.89
N GLU A 263 23.02 8.10 0.58
CA GLU A 263 24.19 7.65 -0.17
C GLU A 263 25.48 8.27 0.38
N GLU A 264 25.43 9.56 0.74
CA GLU A 264 26.56 10.29 1.35
C GLU A 264 26.83 9.89 2.81
N ARG A 265 25.95 9.12 3.45
CA ARG A 265 26.04 8.70 4.87
C ARG A 265 25.93 7.19 5.07
N GLU A 266 26.28 6.42 4.04
CA GLU A 266 26.40 4.97 4.09
C GLU A 266 25.10 4.26 4.53
N GLY A 267 23.93 4.78 4.16
CA GLY A 267 22.65 4.12 4.46
C GLY A 267 21.43 5.01 4.22
N PRO A 268 20.23 4.43 4.02
CA PRO A 268 19.04 5.21 3.69
C PRO A 268 18.67 6.22 4.79
N VAL A 269 17.99 7.30 4.40
CA VAL A 269 17.36 8.20 5.39
C VAL A 269 16.07 7.60 5.93
N GLU A 270 15.86 7.79 7.23
CA GLU A 270 14.73 7.28 8.00
C GLU A 270 13.91 8.44 8.58
N VAL A 271 12.67 8.14 8.95
CA VAL A 271 11.80 9.10 9.64
C VAL A 271 11.72 8.73 11.11
N HIS A 272 12.12 9.66 11.96
CA HIS A 272 12.04 9.54 13.41
C HIS A 272 10.86 10.39 13.93
N HIS A 273 10.07 9.85 14.86
CA HIS A 273 9.08 10.66 15.56
C HIS A 273 9.74 11.53 16.63
N ILE A 274 9.49 12.84 16.65
CA ILE A 274 10.12 13.76 17.61
C ILE A 274 9.64 13.44 19.02
N ILE A 275 8.33 13.40 19.23
CA ILE A 275 7.70 12.82 20.41
C ILE A 275 7.40 11.35 20.06
N PRO A 276 7.99 10.38 20.78
CA PRO A 276 7.74 8.97 20.51
C PRO A 276 6.26 8.61 20.60
N LEU A 277 5.80 7.71 19.73
CA LEU A 277 4.41 7.20 19.76
C LEU A 277 4.07 6.49 21.07
N SER A 278 5.05 5.89 21.76
CA SER A 278 4.89 5.30 23.10
C SER A 278 4.61 6.35 24.19
N MET A 279 4.92 7.62 23.92
CA MET A 279 4.71 8.76 24.80
C MET A 279 3.56 9.65 24.29
N ASN A 280 2.55 9.06 23.63
CA ASN A 280 1.43 9.77 23.01
C ASN A 280 1.82 10.78 21.92
N GLY A 281 3.01 10.66 21.32
CA GLY A 281 3.32 11.36 20.08
C GLY A 281 2.31 11.00 18.99
N LYS A 282 1.92 11.98 18.17
CA LYS A 282 1.00 11.75 17.04
C LYS A 282 1.78 11.30 15.81
N ASP A 283 1.18 10.46 14.98
CA ASP A 283 1.75 10.05 13.70
C ASP A 283 1.44 11.08 12.60
N LEU A 284 1.96 12.29 12.79
CA LEU A 284 1.75 13.45 11.93
C LEU A 284 3.09 13.95 11.41
N ALA A 285 3.08 14.63 10.26
CA ALA A 285 4.28 15.14 9.62
C ALA A 285 5.02 16.15 10.52
N ASP A 286 4.30 16.96 11.29
CA ASP A 286 4.87 17.92 12.23
C ASP A 286 5.64 17.27 13.39
N ASN A 287 5.31 16.02 13.71
CA ASN A 287 5.98 15.19 14.69
C ASN A 287 7.02 14.24 14.05
N MET A 288 7.39 14.44 12.77
CA MET A 288 8.36 13.62 12.05
C MET A 288 9.66 14.39 11.78
N LEU A 289 10.79 13.69 11.78
CA LEU A 289 12.11 14.22 11.44
C LEU A 289 12.85 13.25 10.52
N VAL A 290 13.27 13.72 9.34
CA VAL A 290 14.08 12.92 8.41
C VAL A 290 15.54 12.93 8.84
N THR A 291 16.09 11.75 9.11
CA THR A 291 17.44 11.58 9.66
C THR A 291 18.24 10.56 8.84
N CYS A 292 19.56 10.75 8.72
CA CYS A 292 20.43 9.67 8.26
C CYS A 292 20.65 8.66 9.39
N LEU A 293 21.14 7.46 9.07
CA LEU A 293 21.32 6.38 10.04
C LEU A 293 22.17 6.79 11.26
N PHE A 294 23.22 7.57 11.05
CA PHE A 294 24.07 8.09 12.13
C PHE A 294 23.26 8.95 13.12
N HIS A 295 22.55 9.96 12.62
CA HIS A 295 21.75 10.84 13.47
C HIS A 295 20.56 10.12 14.09
N HIS A 296 19.94 9.19 13.37
CA HIS A 296 18.86 8.37 13.90
C HIS A 296 19.32 7.58 15.14
N LYS A 297 20.46 6.88 15.04
CA LYS A 297 21.07 6.16 16.17
C LYS A 297 21.47 7.09 17.31
N ALA A 298 22.00 8.27 17.00
CA ALA A 298 22.39 9.26 18.00
C ALA A 298 21.20 9.84 18.78
N ILE A 299 20.03 9.97 18.15
CA ILE A 299 18.78 10.33 18.83
C ILE A 299 18.34 9.20 19.76
N HIS A 300 18.30 7.95 19.27
CA HIS A 300 17.92 6.79 20.09
C HIS A 300 18.84 6.58 21.31
N SER A 301 20.13 6.90 21.19
CA SER A 301 21.08 6.79 22.30
C SER A 301 21.07 7.97 23.26
N GLY A 302 20.28 9.01 22.98
CA GLY A 302 20.24 10.25 23.77
C GLY A 302 21.46 11.16 23.58
N ARG A 303 22.36 10.87 22.64
CA ARG A 303 23.47 11.75 22.28
C ARG A 303 22.97 13.04 21.63
N ILE A 304 21.93 12.93 20.80
CA ILE A 304 21.21 14.06 20.23
C ILE A 304 19.84 14.14 20.90
N LEU A 305 19.55 15.29 21.49
CA LEU A 305 18.24 15.58 22.05
C LEU A 305 17.41 16.33 21.01
N VAL A 306 16.17 15.91 20.82
CA VAL A 306 15.21 16.56 19.92
C VAL A 306 13.96 16.89 20.73
N SER A 307 13.50 18.13 20.66
CA SER A 307 12.22 18.57 21.20
C SER A 307 11.47 19.43 20.19
N CYS A 308 10.16 19.55 20.36
CA CYS A 308 9.32 20.39 19.51
C CYS A 308 8.51 21.35 20.38
N GLU A 309 8.71 22.65 20.19
CA GLU A 309 8.02 23.72 20.89
C GLU A 309 7.66 24.82 19.90
N ASN A 310 6.43 25.35 19.98
CA ASN A 310 5.96 26.44 19.11
C ASN A 310 6.27 26.22 17.62
N GLU A 311 6.05 24.98 17.15
CA GLU A 311 6.26 24.59 15.74
C GLU A 311 7.73 24.70 15.26
N LEU A 312 8.66 24.74 16.20
CA LEU A 312 10.10 24.66 15.99
C LEU A 312 10.65 23.40 16.64
N ILE A 313 11.41 22.64 15.86
CA ILE A 313 12.17 21.49 16.31
C ILE A 313 13.51 22.02 16.81
N THR A 314 13.79 21.86 18.09
CA THR A 314 15.09 22.14 18.69
C THR A 314 15.91 20.87 18.69
N ILE A 315 17.14 20.96 18.19
CA ILE A 315 18.08 19.84 18.16
C ILE A 315 19.35 20.26 18.89
N ILE A 316 19.77 19.43 19.84
CA ILE A 316 20.95 19.64 20.68
C ILE A 316 21.89 18.46 20.49
N ASP A 317 23.11 18.73 20.02
CA ASP A 317 24.20 17.75 19.93
C ASP A 317 25.44 18.34 20.61
N SER A 318 25.83 17.75 21.73
CA SER A 318 26.93 18.24 22.55
C SER A 318 26.68 19.71 22.96
N ASP A 319 27.50 20.67 22.51
CA ASP A 319 27.35 22.10 22.81
C ASP A 319 26.66 22.90 21.69
N LYS A 320 26.22 22.23 20.62
CA LYS A 320 25.58 22.88 19.48
C LYS A 320 24.07 22.76 19.59
N LYS A 321 23.39 23.90 19.44
CA LYS A 321 21.93 23.99 19.38
C LYS A 321 21.52 24.65 18.08
N TRP A 322 20.61 24.02 17.35
CA TRP A 322 19.97 24.62 16.19
C TRP A 322 18.47 24.35 16.22
N THR A 323 17.73 25.19 15.48
CA THR A 323 16.28 25.07 15.34
C THR A 323 15.91 24.95 13.87
N ILE A 324 14.92 24.11 13.59
CA ILE A 324 14.32 23.98 12.25
C ILE A 324 12.79 24.00 12.37
N PRO A 325 12.06 24.50 11.37
CA PRO A 325 10.61 24.43 11.39
C PRO A 325 10.12 22.98 11.32
N VAL A 326 8.98 22.69 11.95
CA VAL A 326 8.27 21.40 11.76
C VAL A 326 7.84 21.20 10.31
N ASN A 327 7.54 19.96 9.91
CA ASN A 327 7.10 19.68 8.54
C ASN A 327 5.63 20.09 8.35
N ARG A 328 5.44 21.26 7.75
CA ARG A 328 4.12 21.82 7.41
C ARG A 328 4.19 22.63 6.12
N PRO A 329 3.07 22.79 5.40
CA PRO A 329 3.01 23.70 4.26
C PRO A 329 3.41 25.11 4.72
N LYS A 330 4.28 25.76 3.94
CA LYS A 330 4.52 27.20 4.11
C LYS A 330 3.21 27.91 3.80
N LYS A 331 2.72 28.74 4.72
CA LYS A 331 1.65 29.68 4.39
C LYS A 331 2.21 30.60 3.29
N ILE A 332 1.58 30.59 2.12
CA ILE A 332 1.87 31.60 1.11
C ILE A 332 1.23 32.88 1.66
N GLU A 333 2.06 33.83 2.08
CA GLU A 333 1.61 35.16 2.53
C GLU A 333 1.16 36.02 1.37
#